data_AF-A0A8K0KES5-F1
#
_entry.id   AF-A0A8K0KES5-F1
#
_cell.length_a   1.000
_cell.length_b   1.000
_cell.length_c   1.000
_cell.angle_alpha   90.00
_cell.angle_beta   90.00
_cell.angle_gamma   90.00
#
_symmetry.space_group_name_H-M   'P 1'
#
loop_
_entity.id
_entity.type
_entity.pdbx_description
1 polymer ?
#
loop_
_entity_poly.entity_id
_entity_poly.type
_entity_poly.pdbx_seq_one_letter_code
_entity_poly.pdbx_strand_id
1 'polypeptide(L)'
;MGGVDRQDQQLVCFPVMRKFMKGNVKKKSITSFRLDVAEELLAKVTLPNYEVSGRPSHGDTPVRLQAKNWGHFPDHIPPTAKKQYPTKRCHVCFKNNVRSEPTWQCNQCQVPLHLPECLEKYHTLTDY
;
A
#
# COMPACT_ATOMS: atom_id res chain seq x y z
N MET A 1 -17.60 -4.67 46.36
CA MET A 1 -17.24 -3.83 45.19
C MET A 1 -17.06 -4.78 44.01
N GLY A 2 -18.10 -5.07 43.25
CA GLY A 2 -18.63 -4.24 42.16
C GLY A 2 -18.48 -5.08 40.88
N GLY A 3 -19.28 -6.15 40.76
CA GLY A 3 -19.14 -7.13 39.68
C GLY A 3 -19.43 -6.48 38.33
N VAL A 4 -18.38 -6.18 37.58
CA VAL A 4 -18.51 -5.68 36.22
C VAL A 4 -19.03 -6.86 35.38
N ASP A 5 -20.22 -6.67 34.80
CA ASP A 5 -20.92 -7.64 33.96
C ASP A 5 -20.00 -8.18 32.84
N ARG A 6 -20.00 -9.50 32.62
CA ARG A 6 -19.08 -10.19 31.70
C ARG A 6 -19.19 -9.68 30.25
N GLN A 7 -20.36 -9.18 29.85
CA GLN A 7 -20.57 -8.55 28.54
C GLN A 7 -19.94 -7.15 28.52
N ASP A 8 -19.93 -6.42 29.63
CA ASP A 8 -19.21 -5.15 29.75
C ASP A 8 -17.69 -5.35 29.59
N GLN A 9 -17.15 -6.43 30.15
CA GLN A 9 -15.74 -6.82 30.01
C GLN A 9 -15.35 -7.14 28.56
N GLN A 10 -16.22 -7.82 27.79
CA GLN A 10 -15.99 -8.15 26.38
C GLN A 10 -16.09 -6.92 25.46
N LEU A 11 -16.88 -5.92 25.84
CA LEU A 11 -17.12 -4.72 25.03
C LEU A 11 -16.12 -3.58 25.31
N VAL A 12 -15.22 -3.73 26.30
CA VAL A 12 -14.16 -2.73 26.59
C VAL A 12 -13.25 -2.51 25.38
N CYS A 13 -12.93 -3.58 24.66
CA CYS A 13 -12.04 -3.52 23.49
C CYS A 13 -12.70 -2.94 22.23
N PHE A 14 -14.04 -2.86 22.21
CA PHE A 14 -14.82 -2.38 21.07
C PHE A 14 -15.78 -1.25 21.50
N PRO A 15 -15.25 -0.04 21.77
CA PRO A 15 -16.03 1.14 22.19
C PRO A 15 -17.26 1.43 21.32
N VAL A 16 -17.16 1.27 20.00
CA VAL A 16 -18.29 1.45 19.08
C VAL A 16 -19.40 0.41 19.32
N MET A 17 -19.04 -0.86 19.52
CA MET A 17 -20.02 -1.91 19.86
C MET A 17 -20.65 -1.69 21.24
N ARG A 18 -19.88 -1.21 22.23
CA ARG A 18 -20.39 -0.88 23.56
C ARG A 18 -21.43 0.24 23.51
N LYS A 19 -21.16 1.31 22.75
CA LYS A 19 -22.08 2.44 22.56
C LYS A 19 -23.40 2.01 21.88
N PHE A 20 -23.33 1.06 20.95
CA PHE A 20 -24.50 0.55 20.24
C PHE A 20 -25.37 -0.39 21.10
N MET A 21 -24.75 -1.28 21.89
CA MET A 21 -25.47 -2.27 22.69
C MET A 21 -26.01 -1.73 24.01
N LYS A 22 -25.37 -0.71 24.61
CA LYS A 22 -25.71 -0.23 25.97
C LYS A 22 -26.22 1.21 26.05
N GLY A 23 -26.21 1.96 24.95
CA GLY A 23 -26.72 3.34 24.92
C GLY A 23 -28.14 3.42 24.34
N ASN A 24 -28.97 4.33 24.89
CA ASN A 24 -30.23 4.78 24.28
C ASN A 24 -29.95 5.64 23.02
N VAL A 25 -29.21 5.09 22.05
CA VAL A 25 -28.84 5.78 20.82
C VAL A 25 -29.81 5.34 19.72
N LYS A 26 -30.36 6.31 18.97
CA LYS A 26 -31.19 6.04 17.79
C LYS A 26 -30.49 4.99 16.91
N LYS A 27 -31.21 3.94 16.52
CA LYS A 27 -30.68 2.83 15.70
C LYS A 27 -29.99 3.40 14.46
N LYS A 28 -28.66 3.40 14.47
CA LYS A 28 -27.84 3.73 13.31
C LYS A 28 -28.03 2.66 12.23
N SER A 29 -27.97 3.04 10.95
CA SER A 29 -28.03 2.07 9.86
C SER A 29 -26.78 1.19 9.90
N ILE A 30 -26.91 -0.07 9.47
CA ILE A 30 -25.80 -1.03 9.44
C ILE A 30 -24.59 -0.48 8.65
N THR A 31 -24.83 0.33 7.62
CA THR A 31 -23.79 0.99 6.83
C THR A 31 -22.98 1.98 7.67
N SER A 32 -23.66 2.85 8.42
CA SER A 32 -22.97 3.82 9.29
C SER A 32 -22.20 3.13 10.42
N PHE A 33 -22.72 2.03 10.95
CA PHE A 33 -22.00 1.22 11.93
C PHE A 33 -20.72 0.60 11.34
N ARG A 34 -20.77 0.08 10.12
CA ARG A 34 -19.58 -0.47 9.44
C ARG A 34 -18.52 0.59 9.18
N LEU A 35 -18.92 1.81 8.83
CA LEU A 35 -18.00 2.94 8.66
C LEU A 35 -17.33 3.33 9.97
N ASP A 36 -18.10 3.49 11.05
CA ASP A 36 -17.55 3.81 12.39
C ASP A 36 -16.52 2.74 12.85
N VAL A 37 -16.81 1.46 12.61
CA VAL A 37 -15.89 0.35 12.91
C VAL A 37 -14.63 0.40 12.04
N ALA A 38 -14.77 0.69 10.74
CA ALA A 38 -13.63 0.78 9.84
C ALA A 38 -12.69 1.95 10.21
N GLU A 39 -13.25 3.11 10.54
CA GLU A 39 -12.48 4.26 11.03
C GLU A 39 -11.75 3.95 12.33
N GLU A 40 -12.43 3.29 13.28
CA GLU A 40 -11.81 2.90 14.55
C GLU A 40 -10.69 1.87 14.36
N LEU A 41 -10.86 0.91 13.45
CA LEU A 41 -9.83 -0.06 13.10
C LEU A 41 -8.62 0.63 12.46
N LEU A 42 -8.83 1.54 11.52
CA LEU A 42 -7.74 2.29 10.88
C LEU A 42 -7.00 3.19 11.89
N ALA A 43 -7.71 3.80 12.83
CA ALA A 43 -7.10 4.64 13.87
C ALA A 43 -6.29 3.84 14.90
N LYS A 44 -6.69 2.59 15.19
CA LYS A 44 -6.02 1.72 16.17
C LYS A 44 -4.94 0.83 15.56
N VAL A 45 -4.98 0.58 14.25
CA VAL A 45 -3.93 -0.16 13.55
C VAL A 45 -2.74 0.77 13.32
N THR A 46 -1.81 0.77 14.29
CA THR A 46 -0.42 1.08 13.98
C THR A 46 0.13 -0.14 13.27
N LEU A 47 0.30 -0.09 11.95
CA LEU A 47 1.07 -1.11 11.24
C LEU A 47 2.51 -1.00 11.75
N PRO A 48 3.04 -1.98 12.50
CA PRO A 48 4.47 -1.99 12.72
C PRO A 48 5.14 -2.07 11.34
N ASN A 49 6.24 -1.34 11.16
CA ASN A 49 7.18 -1.65 10.09
C ASN A 49 7.66 -3.07 10.33
N TYR A 50 6.95 -4.05 9.80
CA TYR A 50 7.40 -5.42 9.84
C TYR A 50 8.63 -5.46 8.96
N GLU A 51 9.77 -5.76 9.57
CA GLU A 51 10.98 -6.13 8.84
C GLU A 51 10.57 -7.30 7.93
N VAL A 52 10.55 -7.06 6.62
CA VAL A 52 10.21 -8.11 5.64
C VAL A 52 11.35 -9.12 5.67
N SER A 53 11.21 -10.17 6.48
CA SER A 53 12.24 -11.21 6.58
C SER A 53 12.17 -12.13 5.36
N GLY A 54 13.32 -12.41 4.75
CA GLY A 54 13.45 -13.31 3.61
C GLY A 54 13.87 -12.62 2.32
N ARG A 55 14.19 -13.43 1.30
CA ARG A 55 14.53 -12.91 -0.03
C ARG A 55 13.25 -12.31 -0.64
N PRO A 56 13.27 -11.05 -1.11
CA PRO A 56 12.15 -10.49 -1.88
C PRO A 56 11.78 -11.45 -3.00
N SER A 57 10.47 -11.62 -3.25
CA SER A 57 10.05 -12.39 -4.42
C SER A 57 10.64 -11.73 -5.66
N HIS A 58 11.06 -12.53 -6.64
CA HIS A 58 11.56 -12.01 -7.91
C HIS A 58 10.44 -11.40 -8.78
N GLY A 59 9.20 -11.49 -8.32
CA GLY A 59 8.02 -11.03 -9.04
C GLY A 59 7.71 -9.57 -8.76
N ASP A 60 6.81 -9.04 -9.58
CA ASP A 60 6.31 -7.69 -9.37
C ASP A 60 5.51 -7.57 -8.08
N THR A 61 5.65 -6.45 -7.39
CA THR A 61 4.82 -6.14 -6.24
C THR A 61 3.40 -5.79 -6.72
N PRO A 62 2.33 -6.29 -6.06
CA PRO A 62 0.95 -5.93 -6.42
C PRO A 62 0.68 -4.42 -6.24
N VAL A 63 1.51 -3.74 -5.42
CA VAL A 63 1.49 -2.30 -5.19
C VAL A 63 1.73 -1.52 -6.48
N ARG A 64 2.44 -2.07 -7.48
CA ARG A 64 2.69 -1.36 -8.75
C ARG A 64 1.42 -0.97 -9.51
N LEU A 65 0.32 -1.69 -9.32
CA LEU A 65 -0.97 -1.43 -9.98
C LEU A 65 -1.84 -0.40 -9.23
N GLN A 66 -1.38 0.07 -8.06
CA GLN A 66 -2.08 1.08 -7.25
C GLN A 66 -1.99 2.49 -7.83
N ALA A 67 -1.47 2.66 -9.05
CA ALA A 67 -1.39 3.93 -9.77
C ALA A 67 -2.72 4.68 -9.86
N LYS A 68 -3.86 3.98 -9.77
CA LYS A 68 -5.19 4.60 -9.71
C LYS A 68 -5.49 5.32 -8.38
N ASN A 69 -4.79 4.98 -7.30
CA ASN A 69 -5.06 5.46 -5.95
C ASN A 69 -3.91 6.30 -5.37
N TRP A 70 -2.66 6.04 -5.78
CA TRP A 70 -1.46 6.77 -5.34
C TRP A 70 -0.54 6.94 -6.55
N GLY A 71 -0.29 8.19 -6.96
CA GLY A 71 0.46 8.49 -8.19
C GLY A 71 1.92 8.04 -8.12
N HIS A 72 2.34 7.23 -9.09
CA HIS A 72 3.74 6.88 -9.31
C HIS A 72 4.40 7.96 -10.18
N PHE A 73 5.43 8.63 -9.65
CA PHE A 73 6.14 9.68 -10.37
C PHE A 73 7.49 9.20 -10.89
N PRO A 74 7.88 9.61 -12.12
CA PRO A 74 9.24 9.45 -12.60
C PRO A 74 10.24 10.22 -11.76
N ASP A 75 11.42 9.63 -11.57
CA ASP A 75 12.59 10.28 -11.00
C ASP A 75 13.86 9.78 -11.70
N HIS A 76 14.95 10.53 -11.60
CA HIS A 76 16.24 10.09 -12.11
C HIS A 76 16.88 9.05 -11.18
N ILE A 77 17.63 8.14 -11.78
CA ILE A 77 18.44 7.19 -11.00
C ILE A 77 19.54 8.00 -10.27
N PRO A 78 19.70 7.85 -8.94
CA PRO A 78 20.63 8.66 -8.17
C PRO A 78 22.08 8.43 -8.65
N PRO A 79 22.88 9.50 -8.80
CA PRO A 79 24.26 9.40 -9.25
C PRO A 79 25.11 8.58 -8.29
N THR A 80 26.10 7.89 -8.84
CA THR A 80 27.11 7.15 -8.06
C THR A 80 28.47 7.81 -8.26
N ALA A 81 29.41 7.66 -7.33
CA ALA A 81 30.75 8.24 -7.42
C ALA A 81 31.48 7.96 -8.76
N LYS A 82 31.12 6.88 -9.46
CA LYS A 82 31.70 6.48 -10.75
C LYS A 82 30.96 7.03 -11.98
N LYS A 83 29.69 7.45 -11.85
CA LYS A 83 28.85 7.85 -12.99
C LYS A 83 27.81 8.89 -12.56
N GLN A 84 27.88 10.06 -13.18
CA GLN A 84 26.95 11.18 -12.94
C GLN A 84 25.52 10.88 -13.43
N TYR A 85 25.39 10.14 -14.55
CA TYR A 85 24.09 9.76 -15.12
C TYR A 85 23.99 8.24 -15.27
N PRO A 86 23.70 7.51 -14.18
CA PRO A 86 23.60 6.06 -14.23
C PRO A 86 22.43 5.61 -15.09
N THR A 87 22.65 4.51 -15.81
CA THR A 87 21.65 3.84 -16.64
C THR A 87 21.48 2.43 -16.11
N LYS A 88 20.24 1.95 -16.03
CA LYS A 88 19.91 0.57 -15.62
C LYS A 88 19.02 -0.05 -16.68
N ARG A 89 18.99 -1.38 -16.78
CA ARG A 89 18.15 -2.10 -17.75
C ARG A 89 16.66 -1.87 -17.46
N CYS A 90 15.87 -1.54 -18.47
CA CYS A 90 14.42 -1.38 -18.32
C CYS A 90 13.75 -2.72 -18.00
N HIS A 91 12.90 -2.75 -16.98
CA HIS A 91 12.21 -3.96 -16.53
C HIS A 91 11.20 -4.48 -17.56
N VAL A 92 10.39 -3.58 -18.15
CA VAL A 92 9.40 -3.92 -19.18
C VAL A 92 10.07 -4.43 -20.47
N CYS A 93 11.13 -3.74 -20.92
CA CYS A 93 11.83 -4.14 -22.14
C CYS A 93 12.55 -5.47 -21.96
N PHE A 94 13.13 -5.70 -20.78
CA PHE A 94 13.79 -6.95 -20.46
C PHE A 94 12.82 -8.14 -20.53
N LYS A 95 11.59 -7.98 -20.02
CA LYS A 95 10.54 -8.99 -20.14
C LYS A 95 10.16 -9.29 -21.60
N ASN A 96 10.23 -8.27 -22.46
CA ASN A 96 10.01 -8.38 -23.90
C ASN A 96 11.27 -8.78 -24.71
N ASN A 97 12.33 -9.27 -24.05
CA ASN A 97 13.62 -9.63 -24.67
C ASN A 97 14.32 -8.49 -25.44
N VAL A 98 13.99 -7.24 -25.13
CA VAL A 98 14.63 -6.05 -25.69
C VAL A 98 15.65 -5.50 -24.68
N ARG A 99 16.90 -5.34 -25.11
CA ARG A 99 17.94 -4.70 -24.30
C ARG A 99 17.88 -3.18 -24.48
N SER A 100 17.51 -2.46 -23.43
CA SER A 100 17.49 -1.01 -23.39
C SER A 100 17.71 -0.48 -21.97
N GLU A 101 18.31 0.70 -21.85
CA GLU A 101 18.80 1.23 -20.58
C GLU A 101 18.33 2.69 -20.33
N PRO A 102 17.24 2.89 -19.57
CA PRO A 102 16.80 4.22 -19.16
C PRO A 102 17.66 4.82 -18.05
N THR A 103 17.67 6.16 -17.99
CA THR A 103 18.18 6.97 -16.86
C THR A 103 17.10 7.30 -15.83
N TRP A 104 15.85 6.88 -16.09
CA TRP A 104 14.67 7.16 -15.29
C TRP A 104 14.22 5.91 -14.53
N GLN A 105 13.66 6.12 -13.34
CA GLN A 105 13.04 5.11 -12.51
C GLN A 105 11.74 5.64 -11.92
N CYS A 106 10.83 4.75 -11.52
CA CYS A 106 9.69 5.13 -10.70
C CYS A 106 10.17 5.42 -9.26
N ASN A 107 9.83 6.57 -8.68
CA ASN A 107 10.27 6.96 -7.34
C ASN A 107 9.80 5.94 -6.27
N GLN A 108 8.53 5.53 -6.34
CA GLN A 108 7.93 4.62 -5.35
C GLN A 108 8.37 3.16 -5.55
N CYS A 109 8.46 2.69 -6.79
CA CYS A 109 8.82 1.29 -7.08
C CYS A 109 10.33 1.08 -7.18
N GLN A 110 11.10 2.15 -7.39
CA GLN A 110 12.56 2.13 -7.66
C GLN A 110 12.94 1.22 -8.85
N VAL A 111 12.01 1.04 -9.79
CA VAL A 111 12.19 0.23 -11.00
C VAL A 111 12.58 1.13 -12.18
N PRO A 112 13.66 0.81 -12.91
CA PRO A 112 14.07 1.53 -14.11
C PRO A 112 13.11 1.28 -15.28
N LEU A 113 12.56 2.35 -15.86
CA LEU A 113 11.52 2.32 -16.89
C LEU A 113 11.71 3.47 -17.90
N HIS A 114 11.35 3.25 -19.17
CA HIS A 114 11.27 4.33 -20.15
C HIS A 114 10.01 5.17 -19.98
N LEU A 115 10.12 6.46 -20.24
CA LEU A 115 8.98 7.38 -20.33
C LEU A 115 8.56 7.58 -21.80
N PRO A 116 7.26 7.73 -22.08
CA PRO A 116 6.11 7.45 -21.19
C PRO A 116 5.68 5.97 -21.19
N GLU A 117 5.99 5.22 -22.25
CA GLU A 117 5.32 3.96 -22.57
C GLU A 117 5.54 2.83 -21.55
N CYS A 118 6.79 2.59 -21.13
CA CYS A 118 7.09 1.50 -20.20
C CYS A 118 6.55 1.81 -18.80
N LEU A 119 6.57 3.07 -18.39
CA LEU A 119 5.99 3.50 -17.13
C LEU A 119 4.48 3.24 -17.10
N GLU A 120 3.76 3.64 -18.13
CA GLU A 120 2.33 3.41 -18.25
C GLU A 120 2.02 1.90 -18.24
N LYS A 121 2.66 1.11 -19.10
CA LYS A 121 2.45 -0.34 -19.18
C LYS A 121 2.72 -1.03 -17.83
N TYR A 122 3.81 -0.67 -17.16
CA TYR A 122 4.18 -1.24 -15.86
C TYR A 122 3.16 -0.94 -14.75
N HIS A 123 2.50 0.21 -14.81
CA HIS A 123 1.56 0.65 -13.78
C HIS A 123 0.09 0.37 -14.10
N THR A 124 -0.23 -0.01 -15.34
CA THR A 124 -1.62 -0.21 -15.80
C THR A 124 -1.95 -1.68 -16.11
N LEU A 125 -1.01 -2.44 -16.65
CA LEU A 125 -1.26 -3.80 -17.14
C LEU A 125 -0.80 -4.84 -16.13
N THR A 126 -1.61 -5.89 -15.92
CA THR A 126 -1.16 -7.08 -15.18
C THR A 126 -0.04 -7.79 -15.95
N ASP A 127 -0.18 -7.89 -17.27
CA ASP A 127 0.78 -8.54 -18.17
C ASP A 127 1.31 -7.53 -19.21
N TYR A 128 2.62 -7.28 -19.18
CA TYR A 128 3.37 -6.36 -20.04
C TYR A 128 4.64 -7.00 -20.60
#